data_AF-A0A936SLW4-F1
#
_entry.id   AF-A0A936SLW4-F1
#
_cell.length_a   1.000
_cell.length_b   1.000
_cell.length_c   1.000
_cell.angle_alpha   90.00
_cell.angle_beta   90.00
_cell.angle_gamma   90.00
#
_symmetry.space_group_name_H-M   'P 1'
#
loop_
_entity.id
_entity.type
_entity.pdbx_description
1 polymer ?
#
loop_
_entity_poly.entity_id
_entity_poly.type
_entity_poly.pdbx_seq_one_letter_code
_entity_poly.pdbx_strand_id
1 'polypeptide(L)'
;MHCDRNTQFATRQAPWRGTIRKVPASEARRWPVYQRRAIATDRRRDWSYDQVELLVALLDAGHDYDTIARRMKRTRTAIQIKVKRLRMTMTTRPTVLTAHEVGRLLGLRCSKRVPDWIDRGWLQGKPRITRGRTTRHIWGVQYDDLLGFLRDSRYWMTYDPALITDPELRAELVALRQDAPRWLTPGEVARRYHVDVGTVVQWIQKGFLPTTRYGNHWIWSAHLEGWVIPSMRSRAGIPRGAKRRVAGQAQIVQE
;
A
#
# COMPACT_ATOMS: atom_id res chain seq x y z
N MET A 1 51.57 7.42 -3.06
CA MET A 1 51.55 6.04 -2.54
C MET A 1 51.58 6.14 -1.02
N HIS A 2 50.50 5.79 -0.33
CA HIS A 2 50.52 5.72 1.13
C HIS A 2 50.70 4.24 1.50
N CYS A 3 51.91 3.87 1.87
CA CYS A 3 52.26 2.53 2.33
C CYS A 3 52.11 2.51 3.86
N ASP A 4 51.23 1.66 4.37
CA ASP A 4 51.15 1.39 5.80
C ASP A 4 52.41 0.62 6.24
N ARG A 5 53.16 1.16 7.20
CA ARG A 5 54.52 0.71 7.55
C ARG A 5 54.55 -0.62 8.33
N ASN A 6 53.41 -1.11 8.84
CA ASN A 6 53.42 -2.25 9.76
C ASN A 6 53.17 -3.63 9.13
N THR A 7 52.90 -3.75 7.83
CA THR A 7 52.57 -5.08 7.25
C THR A 7 53.38 -5.51 6.03
N GLN A 8 54.23 -4.67 5.43
CA GLN A 8 54.98 -4.99 4.19
C GLN A 8 54.13 -5.58 3.02
N PHE A 9 52.79 -5.50 3.08
CA PHE A 9 51.88 -5.99 2.05
C PHE A 9 51.25 -4.80 1.31
N ALA A 10 51.41 -4.76 -0.01
CA ALA A 10 50.67 -3.81 -0.84
C ALA A 10 49.28 -4.39 -1.17
N THR A 11 48.21 -3.75 -0.72
CA THR A 11 46.84 -4.13 -1.07
C THR A 11 46.54 -3.75 -2.51
N ARG A 12 46.43 -4.75 -3.40
CA ARG A 12 45.84 -4.58 -4.74
C ARG A 12 44.77 -5.66 -4.99
N GLN A 13 43.64 -5.27 -5.58
CA GLN A 13 42.55 -6.19 -5.96
C GLN A 13 42.98 -7.07 -7.14
N ALA A 14 42.84 -8.39 -7.01
CA ALA A 14 43.10 -9.34 -8.07
C ALA A 14 41.88 -9.53 -9.01
N PRO A 15 42.07 -9.94 -10.28
CA PRO A 15 41.04 -9.81 -11.32
C PRO A 15 40.00 -10.94 -11.38
N TRP A 16 40.11 -11.97 -10.54
CA TRP A 16 39.21 -13.13 -10.61
C TRP A 16 38.73 -13.59 -9.22
N ARG A 17 37.41 -13.68 -9.06
CA ARG A 17 36.65 -14.10 -7.86
C ARG A 17 36.78 -13.27 -6.56
N GLY A 18 37.19 -12.01 -6.61
CA GLY A 18 36.89 -11.05 -5.52
C GLY A 18 37.50 -11.33 -4.13
N THR A 19 38.31 -12.37 -3.97
CA THR A 19 39.09 -12.63 -2.76
C THR A 19 40.45 -11.93 -2.87
N ILE A 20 40.70 -10.97 -1.99
CA ILE A 20 42.00 -10.29 -1.87
C ILE A 20 42.97 -11.27 -1.18
N ARG A 21 43.87 -11.92 -1.92
CA ARG A 21 45.04 -12.58 -1.31
C ARG A 21 46.16 -11.54 -1.12
N LYS A 22 46.80 -11.57 0.05
CA LYS A 22 48.05 -10.84 0.30
C LYS A 22 49.18 -11.58 -0.42
N VAL A 23 49.81 -10.92 -1.40
CA VAL A 23 50.96 -11.47 -2.15
C VAL A 23 52.23 -10.76 -1.66
N PRO A 24 53.36 -11.47 -1.46
CA PRO A 24 54.64 -10.85 -1.11
C PRO A 24 55.08 -9.81 -2.15
N ALA A 25 55.71 -8.71 -1.70
CA ALA A 25 56.08 -7.58 -2.57
C ALA A 25 57.03 -7.95 -3.73
N SER A 26 57.82 -9.01 -3.57
CA SER A 26 58.75 -9.53 -4.58
C SER A 26 58.04 -10.19 -5.78
N GLU A 27 56.89 -10.83 -5.56
CA GLU A 27 56.10 -11.49 -6.60
C GLU A 27 55.27 -10.50 -7.43
N ALA A 28 54.90 -9.36 -6.85
CA ALA A 28 54.02 -8.36 -7.47
C ALA A 28 54.57 -7.75 -8.77
N ARG A 29 55.90 -7.79 -9.00
CA ARG A 29 56.55 -7.28 -10.22
C ARG A 29 56.41 -8.21 -11.43
N ARG A 30 56.12 -9.50 -11.20
CA ARG A 30 56.11 -10.54 -12.25
C ARG A 30 54.75 -10.70 -12.94
N TRP A 31 53.70 -10.10 -12.37
CA TRP A 31 52.34 -10.19 -12.89
C TRP A 31 51.99 -8.93 -13.69
N PRO A 32 51.42 -9.07 -14.90
CA PRO A 32 50.97 -7.91 -15.66
C PRO A 32 49.94 -7.15 -14.83
N VAL A 33 50.17 -5.84 -14.64
CA VAL A 33 49.21 -4.96 -14.00
C VAL A 33 47.92 -5.07 -14.81
N TYR A 34 46.85 -5.60 -14.22
CA TYR A 34 45.52 -5.52 -14.82
C TYR A 34 45.07 -4.05 -14.78
N GLN A 35 45.63 -3.24 -15.67
CA GLN A 35 45.03 -1.98 -16.05
C GLN A 35 43.79 -2.37 -16.83
N ARG A 36 42.59 -2.19 -16.25
CA ARG A 36 41.40 -2.11 -17.10
C ARG A 36 41.72 -1.05 -18.13
N ARG A 37 41.89 -1.44 -19.40
CA ARG A 37 41.87 -0.50 -20.51
C ARG A 37 40.66 0.40 -20.27
N ALA A 38 40.87 1.71 -20.26
CA ALA A 38 39.75 2.64 -20.29
C ALA A 38 38.88 2.21 -21.46
N ILE A 39 37.62 1.84 -21.18
CA ILE A 39 36.68 1.50 -22.24
C ILE A 39 36.45 2.80 -23.00
N ALA A 40 37.23 2.98 -24.06
CA ALA A 40 37.14 4.08 -25.01
C ALA A 40 35.89 3.86 -25.85
N THR A 41 34.73 4.08 -25.24
CA THR A 41 33.49 4.22 -25.99
C THR A 41 32.84 5.50 -25.53
N ASP A 42 32.61 6.38 -26.49
CA ASP A 42 31.64 7.49 -26.51
C ASP A 42 30.18 7.05 -26.19
N ARG A 43 30.00 5.77 -25.81
CA ARG A 43 28.75 5.10 -25.49
C ARG A 43 28.56 4.88 -24.00
N ARG A 44 29.20 5.67 -23.13
CA ARG A 44 28.69 5.79 -21.75
C ARG A 44 27.36 6.51 -21.84
N ARG A 45 26.30 5.73 -22.02
CA ARG A 45 24.93 6.21 -21.93
C ARG A 45 24.67 6.49 -20.46
N ASP A 46 25.16 7.62 -19.99
CA ASP A 46 24.93 8.09 -18.65
C ASP A 46 23.44 8.30 -18.43
N TRP A 47 23.03 8.26 -17.16
CA TRP A 47 21.63 8.41 -16.80
C TRP A 47 21.29 9.90 -16.78
N SER A 48 20.51 10.35 -17.76
CA SER A 48 19.91 11.68 -17.70
C SER A 48 18.80 11.72 -16.64
N TYR A 49 18.40 12.93 -16.26
CA TYR A 49 17.30 13.17 -15.35
C TYR A 49 15.98 12.56 -15.89
N ASP A 50 15.63 12.85 -17.15
CA ASP A 50 14.42 12.31 -17.80
C ASP A 50 14.39 10.78 -17.84
N GLN A 51 15.55 10.15 -18.00
CA GLN A 51 15.65 8.69 -17.96
C GLN A 51 15.43 8.15 -16.55
N VAL A 52 15.85 8.89 -15.52
CA VAL A 52 15.55 8.54 -14.13
C VAL A 52 14.06 8.70 -13.86
N GLU A 53 13.44 9.79 -14.30
CA GLU A 53 11.98 9.99 -14.16
C GLU A 53 11.19 8.91 -14.89
N LEU A 54 11.53 8.59 -16.15
CA LEU A 54 10.90 7.50 -16.89
C LEU A 54 11.10 6.15 -16.20
N LEU A 55 12.29 5.89 -15.66
CA LEU A 55 12.54 4.68 -14.87
C LEU A 55 11.61 4.63 -13.66
N VAL A 56 11.49 5.73 -12.90
CA VAL A 56 10.61 5.84 -11.73
C VAL A 56 9.15 5.63 -12.12
N ALA A 57 8.67 6.28 -13.18
CA ALA A 57 7.30 6.14 -13.68
C ALA A 57 6.98 4.69 -14.12
N LEU A 58 7.87 4.04 -14.88
CA LEU A 58 7.68 2.64 -15.30
C LEU A 58 7.70 1.68 -14.11
N LEU A 59 8.57 1.97 -13.14
CA LEU A 59 8.62 1.29 -11.87
C LEU A 59 7.29 1.49 -11.12
N ASP A 60 6.75 2.71 -11.03
CA ASP A 60 5.46 3.11 -10.40
C ASP A 60 4.26 2.41 -11.03
N ALA A 61 4.26 2.27 -12.35
CA ALA A 61 3.31 1.44 -13.08
C ALA A 61 3.38 -0.07 -12.75
N GLY A 62 4.43 -0.54 -12.06
CA GLY A 62 4.59 -1.93 -11.63
C GLY A 62 5.22 -2.85 -12.66
N HIS A 63 5.90 -2.31 -13.68
CA HIS A 63 6.58 -3.12 -14.68
C HIS A 63 7.79 -3.89 -14.10
N ASP A 64 8.07 -5.08 -14.61
CA ASP A 64 9.25 -5.86 -14.25
C ASP A 64 10.53 -5.33 -14.92
N TYR A 65 11.70 -5.74 -14.42
CA TYR A 65 12.98 -5.26 -14.95
C TYR A 65 13.18 -5.57 -16.43
N ASP A 66 12.62 -6.67 -16.93
CA ASP A 66 12.77 -7.09 -18.33
C ASP A 66 11.92 -6.21 -19.27
N THR A 67 10.72 -5.82 -18.83
CA THR A 67 9.85 -4.88 -19.54
C THR A 67 10.43 -3.47 -19.52
N ILE A 68 10.95 -3.03 -18.37
CA ILE A 68 11.63 -1.73 -18.24
C ILE A 68 12.87 -1.70 -19.13
N ALA A 69 13.69 -2.75 -19.10
CA ALA A 69 14.89 -2.88 -19.94
C ALA A 69 14.54 -2.71 -21.44
N ARG A 70 13.50 -3.40 -21.91
CA ARG A 70 13.01 -3.28 -23.30
C ARG A 70 12.55 -1.87 -23.63
N ARG A 71 11.71 -1.26 -22.78
CA ARG A 71 11.19 0.11 -23.01
C ARG A 71 12.29 1.17 -23.00
N MET A 72 13.24 1.07 -22.08
CA MET A 72 14.34 2.03 -21.96
C MET A 72 15.52 1.74 -22.89
N LYS A 73 15.45 0.65 -23.68
CA LYS A 73 16.55 0.17 -24.53
C LYS A 73 17.87 0.06 -23.74
N ARG A 74 17.81 -0.53 -22.55
CA ARG A 74 18.95 -0.77 -21.65
C ARG A 74 18.96 -2.24 -21.20
N THR A 75 20.10 -2.72 -20.70
CA THR A 75 20.18 -4.08 -20.16
C THR A 75 19.49 -4.18 -18.81
N ARG A 76 18.92 -5.35 -18.50
CA ARG A 76 18.33 -5.68 -17.20
C ARG A 76 19.29 -5.35 -16.04
N THR A 77 20.56 -5.72 -16.19
CA THR A 77 21.62 -5.46 -15.19
C THR A 77 21.84 -3.96 -14.97
N ALA A 78 21.83 -3.14 -16.02
CA ALA A 78 21.97 -1.69 -15.88
C ALA A 78 20.81 -1.06 -15.11
N ILE A 79 19.57 -1.53 -15.36
CA ILE A 79 18.38 -1.13 -14.60
C ILE A 79 18.54 -1.52 -13.13
N GLN A 80 18.87 -2.78 -12.84
CA GLN A 80 19.06 -3.27 -11.46
C GLN A 80 20.10 -2.46 -10.67
N ILE A 81 21.24 -2.14 -11.29
CA ILE A 81 22.29 -1.35 -10.66
C ILE A 81 21.80 0.07 -10.35
N LYS A 82 21.13 0.73 -11.31
CA LYS A 82 20.62 2.09 -11.12
C LYS A 82 19.55 2.12 -10.02
N VAL A 83 18.60 1.20 -10.08
CA VAL A 83 17.55 1.01 -9.07
C VAL A 83 18.13 0.81 -7.67
N LYS A 84 19.15 -0.04 -7.54
CA LYS A 84 19.83 -0.25 -6.25
C LYS A 84 20.51 1.03 -5.75
N ARG A 85 21.14 1.82 -6.63
CA ARG A 85 21.78 3.10 -6.28
C ARG A 85 20.76 4.16 -5.85
N LEU A 86 19.59 4.18 -6.48
CA LEU A 86 18.47 5.05 -6.11
C LEU A 86 17.73 4.56 -4.85
N ARG A 87 18.05 3.37 -4.34
CA ARG A 87 17.32 2.72 -3.23
C ARG A 87 15.83 2.48 -3.51
N MET A 88 15.46 2.32 -4.79
CA MET A 88 14.07 2.15 -5.26
C MET A 88 13.83 0.75 -5.82
N THR A 89 14.21 -0.30 -5.07
CA THR A 89 14.05 -1.69 -5.52
C THR A 89 12.59 -2.00 -5.84
N MET A 90 12.31 -3.03 -6.67
CA MET A 90 10.93 -3.41 -6.98
C MET A 90 10.03 -3.61 -5.74
N THR A 91 10.63 -3.98 -4.61
CA THR A 91 9.99 -4.23 -3.32
C THR A 91 9.95 -3.02 -2.38
N THR A 92 10.78 -2.00 -2.59
CA THR A 92 10.93 -0.88 -1.65
C THR A 92 10.94 0.41 -2.43
N ARG A 93 9.82 1.14 -2.36
CA ARG A 93 9.56 2.33 -3.19
C ARG A 93 8.99 3.45 -2.31
N PRO A 94 9.44 4.71 -2.49
CA PRO A 94 8.93 5.81 -1.69
C PRO A 94 7.44 6.08 -1.92
N THR A 95 6.98 5.95 -3.16
CA THR A 95 5.62 6.31 -3.61
C THR A 95 4.62 5.15 -3.56
N VAL A 96 5.10 3.91 -3.41
CA VAL A 96 4.27 2.71 -3.44
C VAL A 96 4.49 1.90 -2.18
N LEU A 97 3.44 1.75 -1.40
CA LEU A 97 3.42 0.96 -0.20
C LEU A 97 2.98 -0.48 -0.52
N THR A 98 3.67 -1.45 0.05
CA THR A 98 3.17 -2.83 0.10
C THR A 98 2.00 -2.93 1.07
N ALA A 99 1.12 -3.92 0.87
CA ALA A 99 0.03 -4.17 1.82
C ALA A 99 0.48 -4.30 3.29
N HIS A 100 1.70 -4.81 3.53
CA HIS A 100 2.28 -4.88 4.86
C HIS A 100 2.67 -3.50 5.40
N GLU A 101 3.29 -2.65 4.58
CA GLU A 101 3.66 -1.28 4.95
C GLU A 101 2.42 -0.42 5.21
N VAL A 102 1.37 -0.55 4.37
CA VAL A 102 0.05 0.08 4.63
C VAL A 102 -0.50 -0.37 5.99
N GLY A 103 -0.48 -1.68 6.27
CA GLY A 103 -0.95 -2.22 7.54
C GLY A 103 -0.17 -1.64 8.74
N ARG A 104 1.15 -1.49 8.62
CA ARG A 104 1.97 -0.84 9.65
C ARG A 104 1.64 0.64 9.81
N LEU A 105 1.56 1.38 8.70
CA LEU A 105 1.25 2.81 8.71
C LEU A 105 -0.06 3.09 9.44
N LEU A 106 -1.08 2.26 9.19
CA LEU A 106 -2.41 2.38 9.77
C LEU A 106 -2.58 1.70 11.14
N GLY A 107 -1.52 1.10 11.70
CA GLY A 107 -1.59 0.39 13.00
C GLY A 107 -2.47 -0.86 12.99
N LEU A 108 -2.67 -1.49 11.83
CA LEU A 108 -3.51 -2.68 11.69
C LEU A 108 -2.82 -3.90 12.30
N ARG A 109 -3.52 -4.61 13.19
CA ARG A 109 -3.03 -5.87 13.78
C ARG A 109 -2.94 -7.03 12.79
N CYS A 110 -3.73 -7.00 11.70
CA CYS A 110 -3.78 -8.07 10.71
C CYS A 110 -3.49 -7.53 9.32
N SER A 111 -2.37 -7.95 8.74
CA SER A 111 -1.93 -7.54 7.39
C SER A 111 -2.84 -8.04 6.27
N LYS A 112 -3.71 -9.02 6.53
CA LYS A 112 -4.68 -9.55 5.54
C LYS A 112 -5.86 -8.60 5.27
N ARG A 113 -6.05 -7.55 6.08
CA ARG A 113 -7.13 -6.58 5.88
C ARG A 113 -6.94 -5.75 4.61
N VAL A 114 -5.70 -5.36 4.31
CA VAL A 114 -5.40 -4.54 3.12
C VAL A 114 -5.67 -5.33 1.83
N PRO A 115 -5.24 -6.60 1.68
CA PRO A 115 -5.68 -7.45 0.57
C PRO A 115 -7.21 -7.61 0.48
N ASP A 116 -7.92 -7.80 1.61
CA ASP A 116 -9.39 -7.87 1.61
C ASP A 116 -10.05 -6.59 1.07
N TRP A 117 -9.47 -5.40 1.33
CA TRP A 117 -9.95 -4.14 0.75
C TRP A 117 -9.72 -4.06 -0.75
N ILE A 118 -8.59 -4.59 -1.23
CA ILE A 118 -8.27 -4.65 -2.65
C ILE A 118 -9.19 -5.64 -3.37
N ASP A 119 -9.39 -6.83 -2.81
CA ASP A 119 -10.25 -7.87 -3.38
C ASP A 119 -11.71 -7.42 -3.47
N ARG A 120 -12.16 -6.55 -2.54
CA ARG A 120 -13.48 -5.89 -2.57
C ARG A 120 -13.56 -4.70 -3.54
N GLY A 121 -12.45 -4.29 -4.13
CA GLY A 121 -12.36 -3.14 -5.03
C GLY A 121 -12.46 -1.78 -4.33
N TRP A 122 -12.28 -1.72 -3.00
CA TRP A 122 -12.35 -0.46 -2.24
C TRP A 122 -11.03 0.31 -2.31
N LEU A 123 -9.93 -0.42 -2.28
CA LEU A 123 -8.58 0.14 -2.39
C LEU A 123 -7.96 -0.31 -3.71
N GLN A 124 -7.44 0.62 -4.49
CA GLN A 124 -6.74 0.29 -5.72
C GLN A 124 -5.38 -0.33 -5.39
N GLY A 125 -5.21 -1.60 -5.77
CA GLY A 125 -3.99 -2.36 -5.59
C GLY A 125 -3.57 -3.02 -6.89
N LYS A 126 -2.30 -2.90 -7.25
CA LYS A 126 -1.75 -3.59 -8.43
C LYS A 126 -0.91 -4.79 -7.97
N PRO A 127 -1.14 -5.99 -8.52
CA PRO A 127 -0.33 -7.14 -8.18
C PRO A 127 1.07 -6.95 -8.76
N ARG A 128 2.08 -7.09 -7.92
CA ARG A 128 3.49 -7.06 -8.33
C ARG A 128 4.08 -8.44 -8.25
N ILE A 129 4.66 -8.86 -9.37
CA ILE A 129 5.30 -10.16 -9.48
C ILE A 129 6.78 -9.97 -9.20
N THR A 130 7.24 -10.51 -8.07
CA THR A 130 8.68 -10.62 -7.82
C THR A 130 9.17 -11.98 -8.30
N ARG A 131 10.04 -11.99 -9.31
CA ARG A 131 10.68 -13.21 -9.81
C ARG A 131 11.94 -13.51 -9.00
N GLY A 132 11.87 -14.53 -8.15
CA GLY A 132 12.98 -15.10 -7.38
C GLY A 132 12.97 -16.64 -7.47
N ARG A 133 13.47 -17.34 -6.43
CA ARG A 133 13.39 -18.82 -6.35
C ARG A 133 11.94 -19.34 -6.38
N THR A 134 11.00 -18.53 -5.87
CA THR A 134 9.55 -18.74 -5.95
C THR A 134 8.89 -17.45 -6.39
N THR A 135 7.95 -17.52 -7.33
CA THR A 135 7.12 -16.37 -7.71
C THR A 135 6.25 -15.95 -6.53
N ARG A 136 6.36 -14.69 -6.11
CA ARG A 136 5.53 -14.12 -5.05
C ARG A 136 4.75 -12.95 -5.60
N HIS A 137 3.45 -12.92 -5.27
CA HIS A 137 2.55 -11.81 -5.55
C HIS A 137 2.52 -10.90 -4.34
N ILE A 138 2.90 -9.64 -4.53
CA ILE A 138 2.85 -8.60 -3.51
C ILE A 138 1.92 -7.52 -4.02
N TRP A 139 0.94 -7.12 -3.21
CA TRP A 139 0.09 -5.99 -3.53
C TRP A 139 0.85 -4.68 -3.33
N GLY A 140 0.96 -3.88 -4.40
CA GLY A 140 1.46 -2.52 -4.34
C GLY A 140 0.30 -1.53 -4.40
N VAL A 141 0.26 -0.61 -3.45
CA VAL A 141 -0.74 0.45 -3.30
C VAL A 141 -0.04 1.78 -3.46
N GLN A 142 -0.51 2.64 -4.37
CA GLN A 142 0.03 4.00 -4.48
C GLN A 142 -0.38 4.82 -3.26
N TYR A 143 0.49 5.75 -2.86
CA TYR A 143 0.17 6.62 -1.72
C TYR A 143 -1.10 7.46 -1.96
N ASP A 144 -1.29 7.98 -3.17
CA ASP A 144 -2.49 8.77 -3.51
C ASP A 144 -3.77 7.93 -3.49
N ASP A 145 -3.72 6.69 -4.01
CA ASP A 145 -4.85 5.75 -3.96
C ASP A 145 -5.21 5.42 -2.50
N LEU A 146 -4.20 5.27 -1.64
CA LEU A 146 -4.39 5.07 -0.21
C LEU A 146 -5.02 6.32 0.43
N LEU A 147 -4.51 7.52 0.17
CA LEU A 147 -5.08 8.75 0.71
C LEU A 147 -6.53 8.95 0.27
N GLY A 148 -6.86 8.69 -1.00
CA GLY A 148 -8.23 8.73 -1.50
C GLY A 148 -9.14 7.77 -0.73
N PHE A 149 -8.69 6.53 -0.53
CA PHE A 149 -9.41 5.54 0.27
C PHE A 149 -9.60 5.97 1.75
N LEU A 150 -8.59 6.57 2.37
CA LEU A 150 -8.66 7.04 3.76
C LEU A 150 -9.62 8.24 3.91
N ARG A 151 -9.62 9.16 2.94
CA ARG A 151 -10.50 10.34 2.98
C ARG A 151 -11.96 10.00 2.69
N ASP A 152 -12.23 8.91 1.99
CA ASP A 152 -13.58 8.49 1.66
C ASP A 152 -14.36 7.96 2.87
N SER A 153 -15.46 8.67 3.20
CA SER A 153 -16.31 8.37 4.34
C SER A 153 -16.94 6.98 4.28
N ARG A 154 -17.12 6.41 3.07
CA ARG A 154 -17.68 5.07 2.88
C ARG A 154 -16.84 3.97 3.51
N TYR A 155 -15.55 4.22 3.75
CA TYR A 155 -14.59 3.22 4.24
C TYR A 155 -14.09 3.48 5.66
N TRP A 156 -14.59 4.52 6.33
CA TRP A 156 -14.08 4.93 7.64
C TRP A 156 -14.26 3.89 8.76
N MET A 157 -15.14 2.89 8.60
CA MET A 157 -15.28 1.75 9.51
C MET A 157 -14.11 0.75 9.44
N THR A 158 -13.26 0.86 8.43
CA THR A 158 -12.20 -0.11 8.18
C THR A 158 -10.94 0.14 9.01
N TYR A 159 -10.72 1.36 9.49
CA TYR A 159 -9.53 1.74 10.25
C TYR A 159 -9.83 2.84 11.28
N ASP A 160 -8.96 2.92 12.28
CA ASP A 160 -9.02 3.95 13.33
C ASP A 160 -7.89 4.97 13.10
N PRO A 161 -8.20 6.27 12.87
CA PRO A 161 -7.20 7.31 12.70
C PRO A 161 -6.25 7.41 13.89
N ALA A 162 -6.71 7.13 15.12
CA ALA A 162 -5.88 7.23 16.32
C ALA A 162 -4.71 6.23 16.33
N LEU A 163 -4.83 5.12 15.57
CA LEU A 163 -3.81 4.08 15.46
C LEU A 163 -2.80 4.34 14.33
N ILE A 164 -2.99 5.40 13.54
CA ILE A 164 -2.06 5.76 12.48
C ILE A 164 -0.73 6.16 13.09
N THR A 165 0.35 5.56 12.59
CA THR A 165 1.71 5.77 13.11
C THR A 165 2.24 7.15 12.74
N ASP A 166 1.99 7.60 11.52
CA ASP A 166 2.39 8.92 11.03
C ASP A 166 1.59 10.03 11.75
N PRO A 167 2.25 10.95 12.48
CA PRO A 167 1.57 11.98 13.26
C PRO A 167 0.85 13.02 12.41
N GLU A 168 1.39 13.39 11.24
CA GLU A 168 0.79 14.42 10.38
C GLU A 168 -0.47 13.87 9.72
N LEU A 169 -0.36 12.68 9.11
CA LEU A 169 -1.51 11.98 8.52
C LEU A 169 -2.59 11.68 9.56
N ARG A 170 -2.20 11.32 10.79
CA ARG A 170 -3.13 11.12 11.90
C ARG A 170 -3.89 12.40 12.23
N ALA A 171 -3.19 13.52 12.38
CA ALA A 171 -3.82 14.79 12.71
C ALA A 171 -4.81 15.23 11.61
N GLU A 172 -4.42 15.10 10.34
CA GLU A 172 -5.28 15.39 9.20
C GLU A 172 -6.57 14.56 9.22
N LEU A 173 -6.45 13.24 9.37
CA LEU A 173 -7.61 12.33 9.31
C LEU A 173 -8.50 12.40 10.56
N VAL A 174 -7.95 12.77 11.72
CA VAL A 174 -8.75 13.08 12.91
C VAL A 174 -9.55 14.36 12.69
N ALA A 175 -8.91 15.43 12.20
CA ALA A 175 -9.58 16.70 11.92
C ALA A 175 -10.69 16.53 10.86
N LEU A 176 -10.43 15.75 9.80
CA LEU A 176 -11.41 15.44 8.76
C LEU A 176 -12.70 14.80 9.31
N ARG A 177 -12.59 14.04 10.41
CA ARG A 177 -13.70 13.28 10.99
C ARG A 177 -14.35 13.94 12.18
N GLN A 178 -13.81 15.05 12.68
CA GLN A 178 -14.25 15.66 13.94
C GLN A 178 -15.72 16.08 13.90
N ASP A 179 -16.15 16.71 12.82
CA ASP A 179 -17.52 17.21 12.64
C ASP A 179 -18.33 16.38 11.62
N ALA A 180 -17.73 15.33 11.09
CA ALA A 180 -18.37 14.47 10.11
C ALA A 180 -19.25 13.42 10.81
N PRO A 181 -20.34 12.95 10.15
CA PRO A 181 -21.04 11.78 10.63
C PRO A 181 -20.09 10.58 10.72
N ARG A 182 -20.40 9.62 11.59
CA ARG A 182 -19.54 8.45 11.84
C ARG A 182 -20.29 7.14 11.66
N TRP A 183 -19.55 6.08 11.40
CA TRP A 183 -20.09 4.73 11.40
C TRP A 183 -20.30 4.26 12.84
N LEU A 184 -21.52 3.80 13.12
CA LEU A 184 -21.92 3.25 14.40
C LEU A 184 -22.13 1.74 14.29
N THR A 185 -21.74 1.05 15.35
CA THR A 185 -22.08 -0.36 15.56
C THR A 185 -23.53 -0.52 16.02
N PRO A 186 -24.16 -1.71 15.86
CA PRO A 186 -25.51 -1.94 16.34
C PRO A 186 -25.64 -1.71 17.86
N GLY A 187 -24.58 -1.98 18.62
CA GLY A 187 -24.52 -1.70 20.07
C GLY A 187 -24.47 -0.22 20.43
N GLU A 188 -23.85 0.63 19.60
CA GLU A 188 -23.92 2.09 19.78
C GLU A 188 -25.31 2.62 19.43
N VAL A 189 -25.93 2.12 18.37
CA VAL A 189 -27.31 2.49 18.01
C VAL A 189 -28.29 2.05 19.09
N ALA A 190 -28.11 0.84 19.63
CA ALA A 190 -28.91 0.31 20.74
C ALA A 190 -28.84 1.24 21.96
N ARG A 191 -27.62 1.64 22.35
CA ARG A 191 -27.39 2.61 23.44
C ARG A 191 -28.04 3.97 23.15
N ARG A 192 -27.92 4.49 21.93
CA ARG A 192 -28.48 5.80 21.54
C ARG A 192 -30.00 5.85 21.67
N TYR A 193 -30.69 4.76 21.35
CA TYR A 193 -32.15 4.67 21.40
C TYR A 193 -32.68 3.96 22.65
N HIS A 194 -31.81 3.63 23.61
CA HIS A 194 -32.16 2.91 24.84
C HIS A 194 -32.92 1.59 24.57
N VAL A 195 -32.50 0.83 23.57
CA VAL A 195 -33.06 -0.47 23.20
C VAL A 195 -32.00 -1.57 23.30
N ASP A 196 -32.45 -2.83 23.28
CA ASP A 196 -31.55 -3.98 23.15
C ASP A 196 -30.93 -4.09 21.74
N VAL A 197 -29.72 -4.66 21.64
CA VAL A 197 -29.02 -4.86 20.36
C VAL A 197 -29.82 -5.75 19.41
N GLY A 198 -30.52 -6.76 19.93
CA GLY A 198 -31.40 -7.63 19.14
C GLY A 198 -32.52 -6.85 18.46
N THR A 199 -33.05 -5.80 19.10
CA THR A 199 -34.04 -4.90 18.51
C THR A 199 -33.47 -4.16 17.30
N VAL A 200 -32.24 -3.66 17.39
CA VAL A 200 -31.55 -3.01 16.26
C VAL A 200 -31.32 -4.01 15.13
N VAL A 201 -30.88 -5.22 15.44
CA VAL A 201 -30.71 -6.29 14.43
C VAL A 201 -32.03 -6.58 13.71
N GLN A 202 -33.15 -6.62 14.43
CA GLN A 202 -34.47 -6.76 13.79
C GLN A 202 -34.82 -5.59 12.87
N TRP A 203 -34.46 -4.36 13.25
CA TRP A 203 -34.67 -3.18 12.37
C TRP A 203 -33.87 -3.30 11.08
N ILE A 204 -32.63 -3.80 11.16
CA ILE A 204 -31.77 -4.04 9.99
C ILE A 204 -32.38 -5.14 9.10
N GLN A 205 -32.77 -6.28 9.69
CA GLN A 205 -33.37 -7.39 8.94
C GLN A 205 -34.69 -7.01 8.25
N LYS A 206 -35.47 -6.13 8.87
CA LYS A 206 -36.72 -5.60 8.31
C LYS A 206 -36.49 -4.46 7.30
N GLY A 207 -35.25 -4.02 7.10
CA GLY A 207 -34.90 -2.95 6.16
C GLY A 207 -35.25 -1.53 6.64
N PHE A 208 -35.48 -1.34 7.94
CA PHE A 208 -35.80 -0.01 8.51
C PHE A 208 -34.58 0.88 8.72
N LEU A 209 -33.39 0.28 8.71
CA LEU A 209 -32.11 0.97 8.81
C LEU A 209 -31.20 0.55 7.66
N PRO A 210 -30.69 1.49 6.85
CA PRO A 210 -29.64 1.22 5.88
C PRO A 210 -28.34 0.84 6.59
N THR A 211 -27.71 -0.25 6.16
CA THR A 211 -26.44 -0.72 6.74
C THR A 211 -25.44 -1.16 5.71
N THR A 212 -24.16 -1.04 6.05
CA THR A 212 -23.03 -1.58 5.28
C THR A 212 -22.43 -2.77 6.02
N ARG A 213 -22.09 -3.84 5.29
CA ARG A 213 -21.52 -5.06 5.88
C ARG A 213 -20.00 -5.08 5.77
N TYR A 214 -19.32 -5.09 6.92
CA TYR A 214 -17.87 -5.26 7.02
C TYR A 214 -17.50 -5.88 8.37
N GLY A 215 -17.40 -7.22 8.42
CA GLY A 215 -17.27 -7.99 9.66
C GLY A 215 -18.53 -7.93 10.53
N ASN A 216 -18.91 -6.72 10.95
CA ASN A 216 -20.18 -6.36 11.58
C ASN A 216 -21.10 -5.57 10.62
N HIS A 217 -22.35 -5.30 11.03
CA HIS A 217 -23.18 -4.26 10.42
C HIS A 217 -22.73 -2.90 10.90
N TRP A 218 -22.63 -1.95 9.98
CA TRP A 218 -22.28 -0.56 10.28
C TRP A 218 -23.41 0.35 9.79
N ILE A 219 -23.80 1.29 10.64
CA ILE A 219 -24.89 2.23 10.38
C ILE A 219 -24.29 3.62 10.34
N TRP A 220 -24.50 4.34 9.24
CA TRP A 220 -24.03 5.71 9.11
C TRP A 220 -24.85 6.63 10.01
N SER A 221 -24.20 7.42 10.88
CA SER A 221 -24.92 8.18 11.91
C SER A 221 -25.86 9.23 11.32
N ALA A 222 -25.59 9.76 10.13
CA ALA A 222 -26.47 10.71 9.45
C ALA A 222 -27.83 10.08 9.11
N HIS A 223 -27.89 8.78 8.85
CA HIS A 223 -29.18 8.08 8.63
C HIS A 223 -30.06 8.01 9.87
N LEU A 224 -29.52 8.35 11.05
CA LEU A 224 -30.23 8.35 12.32
C LEU A 224 -30.71 9.76 12.71
N GLU A 225 -30.28 10.80 12.00
CA GLU A 225 -30.77 12.16 12.22
C GLU A 225 -32.24 12.26 11.84
N GLY A 226 -33.07 12.67 12.80
CA GLY A 226 -34.53 12.68 12.63
C GLY A 226 -35.19 11.30 12.52
N TRP A 227 -34.44 10.19 12.64
CA TRP A 227 -35.00 8.85 12.53
C TRP A 227 -35.75 8.47 13.81
N VAL A 228 -37.04 8.15 13.65
CA VAL A 228 -37.93 7.74 14.73
C VAL A 228 -38.01 6.23 14.80
N ILE A 229 -37.89 5.68 16.02
CA ILE A 229 -37.98 4.23 16.27
C ILE A 229 -39.34 3.70 15.81
N PRO A 230 -39.41 2.49 15.20
CA PRO A 230 -40.66 1.96 14.65
C PRO A 230 -41.85 1.90 15.61
N SER A 231 -41.61 1.69 16.91
CA SER A 231 -42.66 1.65 17.94
C SER A 231 -43.27 3.01 18.27
N MET A 232 -42.56 4.11 17.98
CA MET A 232 -43.03 5.49 18.22
C MET A 232 -43.58 6.15 16.96
N ARG A 233 -43.59 5.44 15.82
CA ARG A 233 -44.18 5.96 14.57
C ARG A 233 -45.70 5.94 14.68
N SER A 234 -46.35 6.97 14.17
CA SER A 234 -47.81 6.96 14.03
C SER A 234 -48.22 5.81 13.10
N ARG A 235 -49.27 5.06 13.47
CA ARG A 235 -49.83 3.98 12.63
C ARG A 235 -50.34 4.49 11.27
N ALA A 236 -50.46 5.80 11.09
CA ALA A 236 -50.97 6.44 9.88
C ALA A 236 -50.06 6.30 8.65
N GLY A 237 -48.76 6.02 8.84
CA GLY A 237 -47.79 5.88 7.74
C GLY A 237 -47.36 4.45 7.42
N ILE A 238 -47.91 3.43 8.09
CA ILE A 238 -47.61 2.03 7.81
C ILE A 238 -48.65 1.55 6.78
N PRO A 239 -48.28 1.26 5.52
CA PRO A 239 -49.26 0.81 4.55
C PRO A 239 -49.91 -0.47 5.07
N ARG A 240 -51.23 -0.43 5.33
CA ARG A 240 -52.01 -1.61 5.71
C ARG A 240 -51.88 -2.60 4.55
N GLY A 241 -51.14 -3.69 4.76
CA GLY A 241 -50.94 -4.73 3.75
C GLY A 241 -49.62 -4.66 2.97
N ALA A 242 -48.63 -3.85 3.37
CA ALA A 242 -47.29 -3.95 2.79
C ALA A 242 -46.68 -5.34 3.05
N LYS A 243 -46.77 -6.22 2.04
CA LYS A 243 -46.10 -7.52 2.03
C LYS A 243 -44.62 -7.30 2.35
N ARG A 244 -44.08 -8.10 3.27
CA ARG A 244 -42.64 -8.19 3.57
C ARG A 244 -41.86 -8.24 2.24
N ARG A 245 -41.22 -7.14 1.84
CA ARG A 245 -40.16 -7.24 0.84
C ARG A 245 -38.96 -7.84 1.55
N VAL A 246 -38.62 -9.06 1.19
CA VAL A 246 -37.36 -9.69 1.56
C VAL A 246 -36.25 -8.79 1.02
N ALA A 247 -35.46 -8.19 1.92
CA ALA A 247 -34.38 -7.30 1.56
C ALA A 247 -33.27 -8.10 0.88
N GLY A 248 -33.17 -7.95 -0.44
CA GLY A 248 -32.19 -8.63 -1.27
C GLY A 248 -32.24 -8.16 -2.72
N GLN A 249 -32.32 -6.84 -2.95
CA GLN A 249 -31.92 -6.17 -4.19
C GLN A 249 -32.25 -4.68 -4.08
N ALA A 250 -31.23 -3.85 -3.93
CA ALA A 250 -31.26 -2.48 -4.42
C ALA A 250 -29.89 -2.24 -5.05
N GLN A 251 -29.92 -2.11 -6.38
CA GLN A 251 -28.80 -1.74 -7.23
C GLN A 251 -28.19 -0.43 -6.74
N ILE A 252 -26.87 -0.36 -6.76
CA ILE A 252 -26.12 0.88 -6.63
C ILE A 252 -26.51 1.73 -7.85
N VAL A 253 -27.29 2.78 -7.62
CA VAL A 253 -27.46 3.86 -8.59
C VAL A 253 -26.16 4.63 -8.61
N GLN A 254 -25.49 4.63 -9.76
CA GLN A 254 -24.38 5.52 -10.06
C GLN A 254 -24.97 6.88 -10.43
N GLU A 255 -24.50 7.94 -9.76
CA GLU A 255 -24.35 9.28 -10.36
C GLU A 255 -22.87 9.49 -10.66
#